data_AF-A0A6M4HEK3-F1
#
_entry.id   AF-A0A6M4HEK3-F1
#
_cell.length_a   1.000
_cell.length_b   1.000
_cell.length_c   1.000
_cell.angle_alpha   90.00
_cell.angle_beta   90.00
_cell.angle_gamma   90.00
#
_symmetry.space_group_name_H-M   'P 1'
#
loop_
_entity.id
_entity.type
_entity.pdbx_description
1 polymer ?
#
loop_
_entity_poly.entity_id
_entity_poly.type
_entity_poly.pdbx_seq_one_letter_code
_entity_poly.pdbx_strand_id
1 'polypeptide(L)'
;MNLTLTLIAQAVVFALFIWAVVAWIWPRLLEAIEARQKAIADGLAEAERGKNSLAEAKKETDKMLAEARARAQEIVAQAEKQAATRIEESKSAAKTEGDRLLASANAQIQQEVQSAKQQLREQVAALAVAGAEKILKREVDAKAHADMLGQLKAQL
;
A
#
# COMPACT_ATOMS: atom_id res chain seq x y z
N MET A 1 93.44 40.28 -52.27
CA MET A 1 92.43 39.47 -51.56
C MET A 1 91.78 38.55 -52.59
N ASN A 2 91.80 37.23 -52.38
CA ASN A 2 91.38 36.27 -53.41
C ASN A 2 89.85 36.10 -53.38
N LEU A 3 89.15 36.79 -54.27
CA LEU A 3 87.67 36.95 -54.28
C LEU A 3 86.90 35.62 -54.36
N THR A 4 87.48 34.63 -55.03
CA THR A 4 86.93 33.27 -55.18
C THR A 4 86.96 32.47 -53.88
N LEU A 5 88.02 32.59 -53.09
CA LEU A 5 88.14 31.91 -51.80
C LEU A 5 87.10 32.43 -50.80
N THR A 6 86.86 33.74 -50.78
CA THR A 6 85.85 34.36 -49.90
C THR A 6 84.43 33.96 -50.26
N LEU A 7 84.11 33.83 -51.56
CA LEU A 7 82.79 33.36 -52.02
C LEU A 7 82.54 31.90 -51.65
N ILE A 8 83.54 31.02 -51.82
CA ILE A 8 83.41 29.59 -51.46
C ILE A 8 83.26 29.44 -49.94
N ALA A 9 84.10 30.13 -49.15
CA ALA A 9 83.99 30.10 -47.70
C ALA A 9 82.63 30.62 -47.20
N GLN A 10 82.12 31.71 -47.79
CA GLN A 10 80.80 32.24 -47.47
C GLN A 10 79.67 31.25 -47.84
N ALA A 11 79.76 30.58 -48.99
CA ALA A 11 78.79 29.57 -49.39
C ALA A 11 78.76 28.37 -48.44
N VAL A 12 79.93 27.89 -47.98
CA VAL A 12 80.02 26.79 -47.01
C VAL A 12 79.44 27.20 -45.65
N VAL A 13 79.77 28.40 -45.15
CA VAL A 13 79.20 28.90 -43.89
C VAL A 13 77.69 29.09 -44.00
N PHE A 14 77.19 29.59 -45.13
CA PHE A 14 75.75 29.74 -45.36
C PHE A 14 75.03 28.39 -45.44
N ALA A 15 75.62 27.39 -46.09
CA ALA A 15 75.08 26.04 -46.13
C ALA A 15 75.03 25.39 -44.73
N LEU A 16 76.10 25.54 -43.93
CA LEU A 16 76.12 25.07 -42.54
C LEU A 16 75.08 25.79 -41.66
N PHE A 17 74.87 27.09 -41.89
CA PHE A 17 73.83 27.84 -41.20
C PHE A 17 72.42 27.33 -41.54
N ILE A 18 72.10 27.15 -42.82
CA ILE A 18 70.82 26.56 -43.24
C ILE A 18 70.63 25.19 -42.62
N TRP A 19 71.67 24.35 -42.64
CA TRP A 19 71.61 23.02 -42.04
C TRP A 19 71.30 23.08 -40.54
N ALA A 20 71.96 23.95 -39.78
CA ALA A 20 71.67 24.14 -38.35
C ALA A 20 70.25 24.65 -38.09
N VAL A 21 69.73 25.57 -38.93
CA VAL A 21 68.37 26.09 -38.81
C VAL A 21 67.33 25.01 -39.08
N VAL A 22 67.51 24.23 -40.14
CA VAL A 22 66.60 23.13 -40.49
C VAL A 22 66.68 22.00 -39.46
N ALA A 23 67.87 21.68 -38.94
CA ALA A 23 68.06 20.61 -37.98
C ALA A 23 67.55 20.94 -36.57
N TRP A 24 67.63 22.20 -36.12
CA TRP A 24 67.28 22.55 -34.73
C TRP A 24 66.08 23.46 -34.56
N ILE A 25 65.92 24.48 -35.41
CA ILE A 25 64.87 25.49 -35.24
C ILE A 25 63.56 25.05 -35.89
N TRP A 26 63.63 24.49 -37.09
CA TRP A 26 62.45 24.00 -37.82
C TRP A 26 61.63 22.94 -37.06
N PRO A 27 62.23 21.88 -36.48
CA PRO A 27 61.45 20.90 -35.73
C PRO A 27 60.78 21.49 -34.49
N ARG A 28 61.47 22.38 -33.74
CA ARG A 28 60.90 23.06 -32.57
C ARG A 28 59.72 23.97 -32.94
N LEU A 29 59.78 24.62 -34.10
CA LEU A 29 58.70 25.48 -34.59
C LEU A 29 57.47 24.65 -35.01
N LEU A 30 57.69 23.57 -35.77
CA LEU A 30 56.61 22.67 -36.18
C LEU A 30 55.94 22.00 -34.98
N GLU A 31 56.72 21.53 -34.00
CA GLU A 31 56.21 20.93 -32.77
C GLU A 31 55.27 21.90 -32.02
N ALA A 32 55.62 23.18 -31.93
CA ALA A 32 54.76 24.19 -31.29
C ALA A 32 53.44 24.44 -32.05
N ILE A 33 53.47 24.39 -33.39
CA ILE A 33 52.29 24.55 -34.23
C ILE A 33 51.39 23.32 -34.13
N GLU A 34 51.96 22.12 -34.25
CA GLU A 34 51.25 20.84 -34.12
C GLU A 34 50.64 20.68 -32.73
N ALA A 35 51.36 21.04 -31.67
CA ALA A 35 50.84 21.01 -30.30
C ALA A 35 49.59 21.90 -30.15
N ARG A 36 49.59 23.09 -30.75
CA ARG A 36 48.41 23.98 -30.75
C ARG A 36 47.26 23.41 -31.57
N GLN A 37 47.53 22.90 -32.77
CA GLN A 37 46.50 22.28 -33.61
C GLN A 37 45.86 21.09 -32.90
N LYS A 38 46.69 20.23 -32.29
CA LYS A 38 46.24 19.08 -31.52
C LYS A 38 45.41 19.51 -30.30
N ALA A 39 45.86 20.48 -29.53
CA ALA A 39 45.10 20.99 -28.37
C ALA A 39 43.72 21.55 -28.77
N ILE A 40 43.63 22.25 -29.90
CA ILE A 40 42.35 22.76 -30.42
C ILE A 40 41.46 21.61 -30.89
N ALA A 41 42.01 20.64 -31.64
CA ALA A 41 41.26 19.50 -32.14
C ALA A 41 40.73 18.63 -30.98
N ASP A 42 41.57 18.33 -30.01
CA ASP A 42 41.20 17.58 -28.81
C ASP A 42 40.16 18.35 -27.99
N GLY A 43 40.35 19.66 -27.79
CA GLY A 43 39.39 20.50 -27.08
C GLY A 43 38.02 20.57 -27.75
N LEU A 44 37.96 20.66 -29.08
CA LEU A 44 36.71 20.61 -29.84
C LEU A 44 36.06 19.23 -29.78
N ALA A 45 36.85 18.16 -29.87
CA ALA A 45 36.35 16.79 -29.77
C ALA A 45 35.77 16.50 -28.38
N GLU A 46 36.44 16.93 -27.31
CA GLU A 46 35.91 16.79 -25.95
C GLU A 46 34.66 17.65 -25.72
N ALA A 47 34.62 18.87 -26.27
CA ALA A 47 33.42 19.70 -26.18
C ALA A 47 32.21 19.05 -26.87
N GLU A 48 32.42 18.43 -28.03
CA GLU A 48 31.36 17.74 -28.77
C GLU A 48 30.91 16.47 -28.03
N ARG A 49 31.84 15.67 -27.50
CA ARG A 49 31.51 14.53 -26.64
C ARG A 49 30.78 14.96 -25.38
N GLY A 50 31.17 16.06 -24.77
CA GLY A 50 30.50 16.67 -23.62
C GLY A 50 29.06 17.06 -23.93
N LYS A 51 28.80 17.66 -25.09
CA LYS A 51 27.43 17.99 -25.53
C LYS A 51 26.60 16.74 -25.79
N ASN A 52 27.17 15.73 -26.46
CA ASN A 52 26.46 14.50 -26.78
C ASN A 52 26.13 13.70 -25.51
N SER A 53 27.10 13.52 -24.61
CA SER A 53 26.88 12.87 -23.31
C SER A 53 25.86 13.62 -22.46
N LEU A 54 25.87 14.97 -22.46
CA LEU A 54 24.85 15.75 -21.78
C LEU A 54 23.45 15.53 -22.37
N ALA A 55 23.34 15.49 -23.70
CA ALA A 55 22.08 15.24 -24.39
C ALA A 55 21.54 13.83 -24.10
N GLU A 56 22.42 12.82 -24.10
CA GLU A 56 22.10 11.44 -23.75
C GLU A 56 21.66 11.31 -22.29
N ALA A 57 22.44 11.86 -21.35
CA ALA A 57 22.11 11.85 -19.93
C ALA A 57 20.78 12.56 -19.64
N LYS A 58 20.50 13.67 -20.34
CA LYS A 58 19.21 14.37 -20.23
C LYS A 58 18.06 13.51 -20.73
N LYS A 59 18.22 12.88 -21.90
CA LYS A 59 17.22 11.96 -22.45
C LYS A 59 16.95 10.77 -21.52
N GLU A 60 18.01 10.21 -20.93
CA GLU A 60 17.89 9.12 -19.97
C GLU A 60 17.18 9.58 -18.69
N THR A 61 17.53 10.76 -18.17
CA THR A 61 16.87 11.35 -17.00
C THR A 61 15.39 11.61 -17.25
N ASP A 62 15.04 12.19 -18.41
CA ASP A 62 13.65 12.44 -18.80
C ASP A 62 12.86 11.13 -18.93
N LYS A 63 13.49 10.08 -19.47
CA LYS A 63 12.91 8.73 -19.54
C LYS A 63 12.68 8.15 -18.15
N MET A 64 13.69 8.19 -17.27
CA MET A 64 13.57 7.71 -15.89
C MET A 64 12.48 8.46 -15.13
N LEU A 65 12.36 9.78 -15.33
CA LEU A 65 11.32 10.59 -14.70
C LEU A 65 9.92 10.21 -15.20
N ALA A 66 9.76 9.97 -16.50
CA ALA A 66 8.51 9.51 -17.09
C ALA A 66 8.13 8.12 -16.55
N GLU A 67 9.07 7.17 -16.50
CA GLU A 67 8.85 5.84 -15.94
C GLU A 67 8.50 5.89 -14.45
N ALA A 68 9.20 6.73 -13.66
CA ALA A 68 8.91 6.92 -12.24
C ALA A 68 7.50 7.49 -12.02
N ARG A 69 7.06 8.45 -12.83
CA ARG A 69 5.70 8.99 -12.78
C ARG A 69 4.65 7.94 -13.14
N ALA A 70 4.89 7.14 -14.18
CA ALA A 70 3.99 6.06 -14.57
C ALA A 70 3.85 5.01 -13.45
N ARG A 71 4.97 4.58 -12.85
CA ARG A 71 4.95 3.65 -11.70
C ARG A 71 4.25 4.25 -10.48
N ALA A 72 4.46 5.53 -10.19
CA ALA A 72 3.77 6.20 -9.09
C ALA A 72 2.24 6.21 -9.30
N GLN A 73 1.78 6.51 -10.52
CA GLN A 73 0.36 6.44 -10.85
C GLN A 73 -0.20 5.02 -10.75
N GLU A 74 0.56 4.02 -11.21
CA GLU A 74 0.18 2.61 -11.10
C GLU A 74 0.05 2.17 -9.64
N ILE A 75 1.00 2.54 -8.78
CA ILE A 75 0.96 2.26 -7.34
C ILE A 75 -0.27 2.88 -6.68
N VAL A 76 -0.57 4.14 -7.00
CA VAL A 76 -1.76 4.83 -6.45
C VAL A 76 -3.04 4.13 -6.92
N ALA A 77 -3.16 3.84 -8.21
CA ALA A 77 -4.32 3.13 -8.75
C ALA A 77 -4.50 1.73 -8.13
N GLN A 78 -3.40 1.00 -7.93
CA GLN A 78 -3.43 -0.30 -7.26
C GLN A 78 -3.84 -0.17 -5.79
N ALA A 79 -3.34 0.83 -5.08
CA ALA A 79 -3.70 1.10 -3.69
C ALA A 79 -5.19 1.46 -3.55
N GLU A 80 -5.72 2.31 -4.43
CA GLU A 80 -7.15 2.65 -4.47
C GLU A 80 -8.01 1.42 -4.74
N LYS A 81 -7.63 0.58 -5.70
CA LYS A 81 -8.32 -0.67 -6.00
C LYS A 81 -8.32 -1.60 -4.79
N GLN A 82 -7.17 -1.80 -4.15
CA GLN A 82 -7.06 -2.63 -2.95
C GLN A 82 -7.88 -2.06 -1.78
N ALA A 83 -7.89 -0.74 -1.60
CA ALA A 83 -8.70 -0.09 -0.58
C ALA A 83 -10.20 -0.34 -0.83
N ALA A 84 -10.66 -0.17 -2.07
CA ALA A 84 -12.05 -0.45 -2.45
C ALA A 84 -12.42 -1.92 -2.19
N THR A 85 -11.56 -2.87 -2.58
CA THR A 85 -11.77 -4.30 -2.31
C THR A 85 -11.83 -4.58 -0.81
N ARG A 86 -10.91 -4.05 0.01
CA ARG A 86 -10.95 -4.23 1.47
C ARG A 86 -12.20 -3.64 2.10
N ILE A 87 -12.67 -2.49 1.63
CA ILE A 87 -13.91 -1.88 2.12
C ILE A 87 -15.09 -2.80 1.83
N GLU A 88 -15.17 -3.37 0.63
CA GLU A 88 -16.25 -4.27 0.25
C GLU A 88 -16.20 -5.58 1.04
N GLU A 89 -15.02 -6.17 1.20
CA GLU A 89 -14.80 -7.35 2.05
C GLU A 89 -15.21 -7.07 3.51
N SER A 90 -14.82 -5.91 4.05
CA SER A 90 -15.16 -5.50 5.42
C SER A 90 -16.66 -5.30 5.59
N LYS A 91 -17.35 -4.69 4.61
CA LYS A 91 -18.81 -4.55 4.62
C LYS A 91 -19.50 -5.90 4.57
N SER A 92 -19.03 -6.80 3.71
CA SER A 92 -19.56 -8.16 3.59
C SER A 92 -19.42 -8.92 4.91
N ALA A 93 -18.21 -8.92 5.50
CA ALA A 93 -17.94 -9.54 6.78
C ALA A 93 -18.79 -8.94 7.91
N ALA A 94 -18.92 -7.62 7.97
CA ALA A 94 -19.75 -6.94 8.95
C ALA A 94 -21.24 -7.32 8.81
N LYS A 95 -21.74 -7.45 7.58
CA LYS A 95 -23.11 -7.91 7.34
C LYS A 95 -23.31 -9.36 7.80
N THR A 96 -22.39 -10.25 7.45
CA THR A 96 -22.44 -11.66 7.88
C THR A 96 -22.40 -11.80 9.41
N GLU A 97 -21.52 -11.06 10.10
CA GLU A 97 -21.49 -11.10 11.56
C GLU A 97 -22.74 -10.46 12.18
N GLY A 98 -23.28 -9.41 11.57
CA GLY A 98 -24.56 -8.82 11.95
C GLY A 98 -25.72 -9.81 11.86
N ASP A 99 -25.82 -10.53 10.73
CA ASP A 99 -26.83 -11.57 10.53
C ASP A 99 -26.65 -12.72 11.54
N ARG A 100 -25.40 -13.10 11.84
CA ARG A 100 -25.07 -14.12 12.85
C ARG A 100 -25.50 -13.70 14.25
N LEU A 101 -25.21 -12.44 14.61
CA LEU A 101 -25.61 -11.88 15.91
C LEU A 101 -27.13 -11.82 16.03
N LEU A 102 -27.83 -11.38 14.98
CA LEU A 102 -29.29 -11.31 14.96
C LEU A 102 -29.92 -12.70 15.10
N ALA A 103 -29.38 -13.69 14.39
CA ALA A 103 -29.81 -15.08 14.52
C ALA A 103 -29.60 -15.62 15.94
N SER A 104 -28.45 -15.34 16.55
CA SER A 104 -28.17 -15.74 17.94
C SER A 104 -29.10 -15.03 18.95
N ALA A 105 -29.37 -13.75 18.75
CA ALA A 105 -30.27 -12.99 19.61
C ALA A 105 -31.71 -13.53 19.51
N ASN A 106 -32.18 -13.82 18.30
CA ASN A 106 -33.49 -14.45 18.10
C ASN A 106 -33.58 -15.83 18.77
N ALA A 107 -32.52 -16.63 18.69
CA ALA A 107 -32.47 -17.93 19.38
C ALA A 107 -32.54 -17.77 20.91
N GLN A 108 -31.81 -16.81 21.49
CA GLN A 108 -31.88 -16.50 22.92
C GLN A 108 -33.28 -16.02 23.33
N ILE A 109 -33.89 -15.10 22.57
CA ILE A 109 -35.25 -14.62 22.82
C ILE A 109 -36.25 -15.79 22.79
N GLN A 110 -36.14 -16.70 21.83
CA GLN A 110 -37.01 -17.87 21.78
C GLN A 110 -36.85 -18.75 23.02
N GLN A 111 -35.61 -19.00 23.46
CA GLN A 111 -35.35 -19.77 24.67
C GLN A 111 -35.93 -19.09 25.92
N GLU A 112 -35.77 -17.77 26.02
CA GLU A 112 -36.28 -16.97 27.13
C GLU A 112 -37.81 -16.94 27.17
N VAL A 113 -38.46 -16.86 26.01
CA VAL A 113 -39.92 -16.98 25.88
C VAL A 113 -40.41 -18.36 26.32
N GLN A 114 -39.70 -19.44 25.98
CA GLN A 114 -40.07 -20.78 26.46
C GLN A 114 -39.90 -20.90 27.98
N SER A 115 -38.82 -20.34 28.54
CA SER A 115 -38.62 -20.30 29.99
C SER A 115 -39.73 -19.51 30.70
N ALA A 116 -40.08 -18.32 30.19
CA ALA A 116 -41.16 -17.50 30.73
C ALA A 116 -42.52 -18.21 30.64
N LYS A 117 -42.81 -18.92 29.55
CA LYS A 117 -44.04 -19.74 29.43
C LYS A 117 -44.07 -20.88 30.45
N GLN A 118 -42.95 -21.51 30.72
CA GLN A 118 -42.85 -22.57 31.73
C GLN A 118 -43.13 -22.01 33.14
N GLN A 119 -42.51 -20.88 33.50
CA GLN A 119 -42.78 -20.18 34.76
C GLN A 119 -44.26 -19.75 34.86
N LEU A 120 -44.84 -19.25 33.78
CA LEU A 120 -46.26 -18.86 33.77
C LEU A 120 -47.17 -20.06 33.99
N ARG A 121 -46.86 -21.23 33.40
CA ARG A 121 -47.63 -22.46 33.63
C ARG A 121 -47.59 -22.90 35.09
N GLU A 122 -46.44 -22.81 35.73
CA GLU A 122 -46.30 -23.11 37.17
C GLU A 122 -47.14 -22.15 38.02
N GLN A 123 -47.09 -20.85 37.73
CA GLN A 123 -47.91 -19.85 38.44
C GLN A 123 -49.41 -20.07 38.22
N VAL A 124 -49.84 -20.40 36.99
CA VAL A 124 -51.25 -20.67 36.69
C VAL A 124 -51.72 -21.96 37.36
N ALA A 125 -50.89 -23.01 37.40
CA ALA A 125 -51.22 -24.25 38.12
C ALA A 125 -51.41 -23.98 39.62
N ALA A 126 -50.51 -23.19 40.24
CA ALA A 126 -50.65 -22.77 41.63
C ALA A 126 -51.94 -21.96 41.86
N LEU A 127 -52.26 -21.04 40.96
CA LEU A 127 -53.48 -20.23 41.03
C LEU A 127 -54.75 -21.08 40.84
N ALA A 128 -54.72 -22.07 39.95
CA ALA A 128 -55.82 -22.99 39.70
C ALA A 128 -56.10 -23.88 40.92
N VAL A 129 -55.06 -24.39 41.59
CA VAL A 129 -55.21 -25.14 42.86
C VAL A 129 -55.81 -24.25 43.94
N ALA A 130 -55.28 -23.04 44.13
CA ALA A 130 -55.82 -22.08 45.10
C ALA A 130 -57.28 -21.69 44.80
N GLY A 131 -57.64 -21.56 43.52
CA GLY A 131 -59.00 -21.33 43.06
C GLY A 131 -59.92 -22.52 43.35
N ALA A 132 -59.47 -23.74 43.05
CA ALA A 132 -60.21 -24.97 43.34
C ALA A 132 -60.42 -25.16 44.85
N GLU A 133 -59.41 -24.91 45.68
CA GLU A 133 -59.55 -24.92 47.15
C GLU A 133 -60.59 -23.90 47.64
N LYS A 134 -60.62 -22.71 47.04
CA LYS A 134 -61.57 -21.65 47.41
C LYS A 134 -63.00 -21.97 46.98
N ILE A 135 -63.18 -22.58 45.81
CA ILE A 135 -64.49 -23.08 45.35
C ILE A 135 -64.95 -24.24 46.24
N LEU A 136 -64.07 -25.20 46.54
CA LEU A 136 -64.37 -26.31 47.43
C LEU A 136 -64.76 -25.81 48.82
N LYS A 137 -64.04 -24.84 49.40
CA LYS A 137 -64.44 -24.18 50.66
C LYS A 137 -65.81 -23.49 50.59
N ARG A 138 -66.27 -23.07 49.41
CA ARG A 138 -67.56 -22.40 49.22
C ARG A 138 -68.70 -23.39 48.98
N GLU A 139 -68.42 -24.50 48.29
CA GLU A 139 -69.33 -25.63 48.03
C GLU A 139 -69.47 -26.55 49.24
N VAL A 140 -68.42 -26.65 50.09
CA VAL A 140 -68.47 -27.21 51.44
C VAL A 140 -69.21 -26.22 52.34
N ASP A 141 -70.48 -26.00 52.02
CA ASP A 141 -71.44 -25.29 52.85
C ASP A 141 -71.74 -26.16 54.08
N ALA A 142 -71.69 -25.54 55.25
CA ALA A 142 -71.98 -26.15 56.54
C ALA A 142 -73.36 -26.84 56.58
N LYS A 143 -74.28 -26.49 55.66
CA LYS A 143 -75.58 -27.13 55.51
C LYS A 143 -75.52 -28.58 54.99
N ALA A 144 -74.66 -28.89 54.01
CA ALA A 144 -74.59 -30.24 53.43
C ALA A 144 -73.95 -31.27 54.38
N HIS A 145 -73.03 -30.83 55.24
CA HIS A 145 -72.42 -31.68 56.26
C HIS A 145 -73.25 -31.79 57.54
N ALA A 146 -74.05 -30.78 57.89
CA ALA A 146 -74.98 -30.87 59.02
C ALA A 146 -76.06 -31.92 58.79
N ASP A 147 -76.60 -32.04 57.56
CA ASP A 147 -77.61 -33.04 57.22
C ASP A 147 -77.04 -34.47 57.17
N MET A 148 -75.80 -34.65 56.67
CA MET A 148 -75.13 -35.97 56.70
C MET A 148 -74.71 -36.41 58.11
N LEU A 149 -74.24 -35.47 58.96
CA LEU A 149 -73.93 -35.75 60.37
C LEU A 149 -75.21 -36.00 61.21
N GLY A 150 -76.34 -35.39 60.82
CA GLY A 150 -77.65 -35.66 61.42
C GLY A 150 -78.16 -37.08 61.12
N GLN A 151 -77.95 -37.59 59.90
CA GLN A 151 -78.37 -38.95 59.52
C GLN A 151 -77.49 -40.05 60.15
N LEU A 152 -76.19 -39.81 60.33
CA LEU A 152 -75.29 -40.76 61.02
C LEU A 152 -75.55 -40.86 62.52
N LYS A 153 -76.04 -39.79 63.16
CA LYS A 153 -76.39 -39.79 64.58
C LYS A 153 -77.74 -40.46 64.90
N ALA A 154 -78.53 -40.79 63.88
CA ALA A 154 -79.83 -41.47 64.01
C ALA A 154 -79.74 -43.00 63.78
N GLN A 155 -78.55 -43.54 63.49
CA GLN A 155 -78.28 -44.98 63.33
C GLN A 155 -77.40 -45.59 64.45
N LEU A 156 -77.15 -44.83 65.52
CA LEU A 156 -76.68 -45.31 66.83
C LEU A 156 -77.76 -45.06 67.88
#